data_AF-A0A9D6Z9F5-F1
#
_entry.id   AF-A0A9D6Z9F5-F1
#
_cell.length_a   1.000
_cell.length_b   1.000
_cell.length_c   1.000
_cell.angle_alpha   90.00
_cell.angle_beta   90.00
_cell.angle_gamma   90.00
#
_symmetry.space_group_name_H-M   'P 1'
#
loop_
_entity.id
_entity.type
_entity.pdbx_description
1 polymer ?
#
loop_
_entity_poly.entity_id
_entity_poly.type
_entity_poly.pdbx_seq_one_letter_code
_entity_poly.pdbx_strand_id
1 'polypeptide(L)'
;MILSSHIIVASALSASLINQPFSFLNSALIFILSFLSHFLLDMIPHWDYKVNFIDNLKKTGSFFGDKERKFFKFDLVKLLFDGILGIVLSFFIIENFSWQNLIGLSLAIFGAILPDALTVFYFLNKSRTFPYNIDSVGKQDTLGKVRDKNSFLGFLYNFHGAIHGRRVFNEKSFWGAILQILTIGAIILLIKLFF
;
A
#
# COMPACT_ATOMS: atom_id res chain seq x y z
N MET A 1 0.50 -9.63 3.89
CA MET A 1 -0.05 -9.29 2.57
C MET A 1 -0.09 -7.78 2.53
N ILE A 2 0.46 -7.19 1.47
CA ILE A 2 0.60 -5.74 1.40
C ILE A 2 -0.62 -5.22 0.65
N LEU A 3 -0.70 -5.48 -0.65
CA LEU A 3 -1.71 -4.86 -1.51
C LEU A 3 -3.10 -5.48 -1.39
N SER A 4 -3.19 -6.81 -1.30
CA SER A 4 -4.46 -7.51 -1.43
C SER A 4 -5.46 -7.13 -0.33
N SER A 5 -4.98 -6.99 0.91
CA SER A 5 -5.82 -6.66 2.07
C SER A 5 -6.43 -5.28 1.95
N HIS A 6 -5.65 -4.29 1.50
CA HIS A 6 -6.14 -2.93 1.30
C HIS A 6 -7.16 -2.89 0.16
N ILE A 7 -6.88 -3.59 -0.96
CA ILE A 7 -7.81 -3.68 -2.09
C ILE A 7 -9.15 -4.29 -1.68
N ILE A 8 -9.14 -5.44 -0.99
CA ILE A 8 -10.34 -6.17 -0.59
C ILE A 8 -11.19 -5.33 0.36
N VAL A 9 -10.58 -4.74 1.38
CA VAL A 9 -11.30 -3.93 2.38
C VAL A 9 -11.81 -2.63 1.78
N ALA A 10 -11.03 -1.95 0.94
CA ALA A 10 -11.48 -0.76 0.22
C ALA A 10 -12.68 -1.06 -0.69
N SER A 11 -12.63 -2.19 -1.39
CA SER A 11 -13.72 -2.66 -2.26
C SER A 11 -14.97 -3.01 -1.44
N ALA A 12 -14.80 -3.69 -0.31
CA ALA A 12 -15.90 -4.01 0.61
C ALA A 12 -16.56 -2.75 1.18
N LEU A 13 -15.76 -1.81 1.70
CA LEU A 13 -16.26 -0.56 2.29
C LEU A 13 -16.95 0.33 1.27
N SER A 14 -16.52 0.28 0.01
CA SER A 14 -17.09 1.07 -1.07
C SER A 14 -18.23 0.36 -1.82
N ALA A 15 -18.53 -0.90 -1.50
CA ALA A 15 -19.44 -1.75 -2.28
C ALA A 15 -20.83 -1.11 -2.46
N SER A 16 -21.39 -0.56 -1.38
CA SER A 16 -22.70 0.11 -1.41
C SER A 16 -22.73 1.35 -2.30
N LEU A 17 -21.61 2.06 -2.44
CA LEU A 17 -21.46 3.22 -3.33
C LEU A 17 -21.16 2.80 -4.77
N ILE A 18 -20.40 1.73 -4.97
CA ILE A 18 -20.07 1.17 -6.29
C ILE A 18 -21.34 0.75 -7.03
N ASN A 19 -22.33 0.22 -6.32
CA ASN A 19 -23.61 -0.20 -6.90
C ASN A 19 -24.59 0.95 -7.18
N GLN A 20 -24.26 2.19 -6.79
CA GLN A 20 -25.11 3.36 -7.08
C GLN A 20 -24.81 3.94 -8.46
N PRO A 21 -25.76 4.70 -9.05
CA PRO A 21 -25.52 5.41 -10.29
C PRO A 21 -24.28 6.30 -10.20
N PHE A 22 -23.53 6.35 -11.31
CA PHE A 22 -22.34 7.18 -11.38
C PHE A 22 -22.68 8.65 -11.15
N SER A 23 -22.04 9.24 -10.15
CA SER A 23 -22.03 10.67 -9.92
C SER A 23 -20.63 11.10 -9.47
N PHE A 24 -20.30 12.37 -9.68
CA PHE A 24 -19.02 12.91 -9.23
C PHE A 24 -18.85 12.77 -7.71
N LEU A 25 -19.90 13.04 -6.94
CA LEU A 25 -19.90 12.92 -5.49
C LEU A 25 -19.67 11.48 -5.04
N ASN A 26 -20.39 10.51 -5.63
CA ASN A 26 -20.22 9.09 -5.29
C ASN A 26 -18.80 8.60 -5.61
N SER A 27 -18.28 9.00 -6.77
CA SER A 27 -16.90 8.64 -7.18
C SER A 27 -15.85 9.21 -6.24
N ALA A 28 -16.02 10.47 -5.81
CA ALA A 28 -15.13 11.11 -4.84
C ALA A 28 -15.21 10.38 -3.48
N LEU A 29 -16.40 10.01 -3.02
CA LEU A 29 -16.58 9.25 -1.78
C LEU A 29 -15.93 7.87 -1.85
N ILE A 30 -16.10 7.12 -2.94
CA ILE A 30 -15.43 5.84 -3.16
C ILE A 30 -13.91 5.99 -3.03
N PHE A 31 -13.34 6.99 -3.71
CA PHE A 31 -11.91 7.26 -3.66
C PHE A 31 -11.45 7.63 -2.25
N ILE A 32 -12.13 8.57 -1.58
CA ILE A 32 -11.78 9.04 -0.23
C ILE A 32 -11.87 7.90 0.78
N LEU A 33 -12.96 7.12 0.78
CA LEU A 33 -13.14 5.99 1.67
C LEU A 33 -12.04 4.95 1.46
N SER A 34 -11.72 4.63 0.21
CA SER A 34 -10.68 3.67 -0.13
C SER A 34 -9.29 4.15 0.29
N PHE A 35 -8.97 5.42 0.03
CA PHE A 35 -7.72 6.05 0.45
C PHE A 35 -7.55 6.08 1.96
N LEU A 36 -8.60 6.44 2.71
CA LEU A 36 -8.57 6.44 4.17
C LEU A 36 -8.50 5.03 4.76
N SER A 37 -9.14 4.05 4.11
CA SER A 37 -9.14 2.65 4.56
C SER A 37 -7.74 2.04 4.57
N HIS A 38 -6.85 2.48 3.67
CA HIS A 38 -5.43 2.09 3.68
C HIS A 38 -4.79 2.38 5.04
N PHE A 39 -4.86 3.63 5.50
CA PHE A 39 -4.27 4.03 6.77
C PHE A 39 -4.95 3.38 7.97
N LEU A 40 -6.28 3.20 7.92
CA LEU A 40 -7.00 2.50 8.99
C LEU A 40 -6.55 1.05 9.12
N LEU A 41 -6.31 0.36 8.01
CA LEU A 41 -5.78 -1.00 8.03
C LEU A 41 -4.33 -1.04 8.52
N ASP A 42 -3.50 -0.07 8.13
CA ASP A 42 -2.12 0.02 8.64
C ASP A 42 -2.07 0.22 10.17
N MET A 43 -3.12 0.81 10.75
CA MET A 43 -3.27 0.94 12.20
C MET A 43 -3.61 -0.39 12.88
N ILE A 44 -4.05 -1.41 12.17
CA ILE A 44 -4.34 -2.72 12.76
C ILE A 44 -3.06 -3.55 12.70
N PRO A 45 -2.67 -4.26 13.77
CA PRO A 45 -1.51 -5.14 13.71
C PRO A 45 -1.62 -6.16 12.57
N HIS A 46 -0.69 -6.13 11.63
CA HIS A 46 -0.69 -6.95 10.43
C HIS A 46 0.70 -7.54 10.16
N TRP A 47 0.77 -8.43 9.16
CA TRP A 47 2.01 -9.04 8.73
C TRP A 47 2.31 -8.70 7.28
N ASP A 48 3.52 -8.20 7.05
CA ASP A 48 4.07 -7.97 5.72
C ASP A 48 5.21 -8.93 5.42
N TYR A 49 5.24 -9.39 4.18
CA TYR A 49 6.42 -10.08 3.68
C TYR A 49 7.52 -9.05 3.44
N LYS A 50 8.77 -9.49 3.61
CA LYS A 50 9.93 -8.61 3.40
C LYS A 50 10.07 -8.23 1.93
N VAL A 51 10.16 -6.93 1.67
CA VAL A 51 10.49 -6.34 0.36
C VAL A 51 11.99 -6.02 0.35
N ASN A 52 12.78 -7.00 -0.11
CA ASN A 52 14.25 -6.94 -0.12
C ASN A 52 14.78 -5.71 -0.84
N PHE A 53 14.10 -5.28 -1.90
CA PHE A 53 14.45 -4.09 -2.66
C PHE A 53 14.45 -2.83 -1.76
N ILE A 54 13.42 -2.62 -0.94
CA ILE A 54 13.32 -1.45 -0.05
C ILE A 54 14.37 -1.54 1.06
N ASP A 55 14.55 -2.73 1.65
CA ASP A 55 15.55 -2.95 2.70
C ASP A 55 16.98 -2.71 2.19
N ASN A 56 17.28 -3.15 0.98
CA ASN A 56 18.57 -2.89 0.34
C ASN A 56 18.73 -1.43 -0.06
N LEU A 57 17.68 -0.76 -0.55
CA LEU A 57 17.73 0.66 -0.85
C LEU A 57 18.03 1.49 0.40
N LYS A 58 17.43 1.12 1.55
CA LYS A 58 17.72 1.75 2.85
C LYS A 58 19.17 1.54 3.29
N LYS A 59 19.75 0.38 3.01
CA LYS A 59 21.13 0.02 3.40
C LYS A 59 22.20 0.63 2.48
N THR A 60 22.00 0.54 1.17
CA THR A 60 23.02 0.85 0.16
C THR A 60 22.85 2.24 -0.43
N GLY A 61 21.65 2.82 -0.34
CA GLY A 61 21.31 4.09 -0.96
C GLY A 61 21.29 4.11 -2.48
N SER A 62 21.55 2.98 -3.15
CA SER A 62 21.66 2.89 -4.60
C SER A 62 20.54 2.04 -5.18
N PHE A 63 19.96 2.52 -6.27
CA PHE A 63 18.95 1.78 -7.04
C PHE A 63 19.58 0.93 -8.17
N PHE A 64 20.81 1.24 -8.56
CA PHE A 64 21.31 0.90 -9.89
C PHE A 64 22.26 -0.28 -9.98
N GLY A 65 22.64 -0.92 -8.87
CA GLY A 65 23.46 -2.13 -8.94
C GLY A 65 22.69 -3.36 -9.44
N ASP A 66 23.42 -4.33 -9.99
CA ASP A 66 22.83 -5.52 -10.62
C ASP A 66 22.06 -6.40 -9.61
N LYS A 67 22.53 -6.44 -8.35
CA LYS A 67 21.84 -7.17 -7.27
C LYS A 67 20.51 -6.49 -6.93
N GLU A 68 20.49 -5.17 -6.86
CA GLU A 68 19.33 -4.34 -6.55
C GLU A 68 18.26 -4.49 -7.63
N ARG A 69 18.65 -4.48 -8.90
CA ARG A 69 17.74 -4.74 -10.04
C ARG A 69 17.14 -6.13 -9.98
N LYS A 70 17.91 -7.16 -9.58
CA LYS A 70 17.40 -8.52 -9.43
C LYS A 70 16.37 -8.58 -8.28
N PHE A 71 16.67 -8.01 -7.12
CA PHE A 71 15.73 -7.95 -5.99
C PHE A 71 14.45 -7.19 -6.35
N PHE A 72 14.58 -6.06 -7.04
CA PHE A 72 13.45 -5.28 -7.54
C PHE A 72 12.50 -6.12 -8.39
N LYS A 73 13.02 -6.87 -9.37
CA LYS A 73 12.18 -7.74 -10.22
C LYS A 73 11.44 -8.80 -9.42
N PHE A 74 12.11 -9.49 -8.50
CA PHE A 74 11.48 -10.53 -7.68
C PHE A 74 10.40 -9.96 -6.75
N ASP A 75 10.68 -8.82 -6.10
CA ASP A 75 9.71 -8.22 -5.20
C ASP A 75 8.55 -7.57 -5.96
N LEU A 76 8.78 -7.03 -7.16
CA LEU A 76 7.72 -6.57 -8.06
C LEU A 76 6.77 -7.71 -8.45
N VAL A 77 7.30 -8.88 -8.79
CA VAL A 77 6.48 -10.07 -9.11
C VAL A 77 5.62 -10.46 -7.91
N LYS A 78 6.16 -10.48 -6.69
CA LYS A 78 5.37 -10.76 -5.48
C LYS A 78 4.25 -9.74 -5.27
N LEU A 79 4.57 -8.45 -5.40
CA LEU A 79 3.61 -7.37 -5.26
C LEU A 79 2.50 -7.44 -6.31
N LEU A 80 2.85 -7.81 -7.55
CA LEU A 80 1.88 -8.01 -8.63
C LEU A 80 0.97 -9.20 -8.35
N PHE A 81 1.50 -10.35 -7.91
CA PHE A 81 0.67 -11.49 -7.54
C PHE A 81 -0.27 -11.17 -6.37
N ASP A 82 0.22 -10.47 -5.35
CA ASP A 82 -0.56 -9.99 -4.20
C ASP A 82 -1.67 -9.03 -4.66
N GLY A 83 -1.34 -8.04 -5.51
CA GLY A 83 -2.32 -7.12 -6.08
C GLY A 83 -3.37 -7.81 -6.95
N ILE A 84 -2.96 -8.73 -7.84
CA ILE A 84 -3.87 -9.52 -8.69
C ILE A 84 -4.82 -10.34 -7.82
N LEU A 85 -4.31 -10.98 -6.77
CA LEU A 85 -5.14 -11.72 -5.82
C LEU A 85 -6.20 -10.82 -5.18
N GLY A 86 -5.81 -9.62 -4.73
CA GLY A 86 -6.74 -8.62 -4.20
C GLY A 86 -7.83 -8.24 -5.20
N ILE A 87 -7.44 -7.91 -6.44
CA ILE A 87 -8.36 -7.53 -7.52
C ILE A 87 -9.34 -8.66 -7.83
N VAL A 88 -8.85 -9.89 -8.00
CA VAL A 88 -9.68 -11.07 -8.26
C VAL A 88 -10.70 -11.28 -7.13
N LEU A 89 -10.27 -11.15 -5.87
CA LEU A 89 -11.16 -11.30 -4.73
C LEU A 89 -12.20 -10.17 -4.63
N SER A 90 -11.84 -8.94 -5.02
CA SER A 90 -12.78 -7.82 -5.05
C SER A 90 -13.88 -7.96 -6.10
N PHE A 91 -13.67 -8.73 -7.17
CA PHE A 91 -14.73 -9.03 -8.13
C PHE A 91 -15.89 -9.84 -7.52
N PHE A 92 -15.65 -10.60 -6.45
CA PHE A 92 -16.70 -11.31 -5.72
C PHE A 92 -17.49 -10.42 -4.75
N ILE A 93 -17.06 -9.17 -4.56
CA ILE A 93 -17.73 -8.19 -3.69
C ILE A 93 -18.78 -7.39 -4.46
N ILE A 94 -18.52 -7.09 -5.73
CA ILE A 94 -19.48 -6.38 -6.58
C ILE A 94 -20.59 -7.34 -7.06
N GLU A 95 -21.84 -6.90 -7.01
CA GLU A 95 -22.98 -7.77 -7.34
C GLU A 95 -23.23 -7.85 -8.85
N ASN A 96 -22.95 -6.75 -9.57
CA ASN A 96 -23.22 -6.63 -11.00
C ASN A 96 -21.99 -6.17 -11.79
N PHE A 97 -21.73 -6.82 -12.92
CA PHE A 97 -20.67 -6.45 -13.86
C PHE A 97 -21.18 -5.41 -14.86
N SER A 98 -21.33 -4.17 -14.40
CA SER A 98 -21.60 -3.01 -15.26
C SER A 98 -20.34 -2.17 -15.45
N TRP A 99 -20.26 -1.40 -16.54
CA TRP A 99 -19.15 -0.46 -16.75
C TRP A 99 -19.04 0.57 -15.61
N GLN A 100 -20.16 0.96 -15.02
CA GLN A 100 -20.20 1.90 -13.90
C GLN A 100 -19.58 1.28 -12.64
N ASN A 101 -19.95 0.03 -12.33
CA ASN A 101 -19.40 -0.71 -11.20
C ASN A 101 -17.89 -0.96 -11.39
N LEU A 102 -17.45 -1.24 -12.63
CA LEU A 102 -16.02 -1.39 -12.95
C LEU A 102 -15.24 -0.10 -12.72
N ILE A 103 -15.80 1.07 -13.08
CA ILE A 103 -15.19 2.37 -12.80
C ILE A 103 -15.11 2.60 -11.29
N GLY A 104 -16.20 2.35 -10.56
CA GLY A 104 -16.23 2.47 -9.09
C GLY A 104 -15.20 1.56 -8.42
N LEU A 105 -15.14 0.29 -8.83
CA LEU A 105 -14.15 -0.67 -8.32
C LEU A 105 -12.71 -0.23 -8.65
N SER A 106 -12.49 0.30 -9.86
CA SER A 106 -11.17 0.82 -10.26
C SER A 106 -10.74 2.01 -9.40
N LEU A 107 -11.67 2.92 -9.07
CA LEU A 107 -11.42 4.03 -8.14
C LEU A 107 -11.11 3.54 -6.73
N ALA A 108 -11.79 2.50 -6.27
CA ALA A 108 -11.54 1.91 -4.96
C ALA A 108 -10.13 1.28 -4.89
N ILE A 109 -9.78 0.45 -5.88
CA ILE A 109 -8.45 -0.15 -6.03
C ILE A 109 -7.39 0.95 -6.11
N PHE A 110 -7.59 1.96 -6.94
CA PHE A 110 -6.65 3.06 -7.10
C PHE A 110 -6.45 3.84 -5.79
N GLY A 111 -7.54 4.19 -5.11
CA GLY A 111 -7.48 4.90 -3.82
C GLY A 111 -6.74 4.10 -2.76
N ALA A 112 -6.96 2.78 -2.70
CA ALA A 112 -6.28 1.89 -1.76
C ALA A 112 -4.77 1.76 -2.01
N ILE A 113 -4.33 1.70 -3.27
CA ILE A 113 -2.91 1.48 -3.62
C ILE A 113 -2.09 2.78 -3.63
N LEU A 114 -2.76 3.93 -3.79
CA LEU A 114 -2.11 5.23 -3.98
C LEU A 114 -1.09 5.59 -2.89
N PRO A 115 -1.36 5.40 -1.57
CA PRO A 115 -0.38 5.72 -0.51
C PRO A 115 0.97 4.99 -0.67
N ASP A 116 0.93 3.70 -1.01
CA ASP A 116 2.12 2.88 -1.26
C ASP A 116 2.85 3.33 -2.52
N ALA A 117 2.10 3.57 -3.61
CA ALA A 117 2.66 4.03 -4.86
C ALA A 117 3.38 5.38 -4.71
N LEU A 118 2.79 6.33 -3.96
CA LEU A 118 3.41 7.62 -3.65
C LEU A 118 4.67 7.46 -2.78
N THR A 119 4.67 6.50 -1.84
CA THR A 119 5.84 6.17 -1.02
C THR A 119 6.99 5.67 -1.90
N VAL A 120 6.72 4.73 -2.81
CA VAL A 120 7.72 4.23 -3.77
C VAL A 120 8.21 5.36 -4.68
N PHE A 121 7.30 6.18 -5.21
CA PHE A 121 7.64 7.32 -6.05
C PHE A 121 8.56 8.33 -5.35
N TYR A 122 8.30 8.61 -4.06
CA TYR A 122 9.17 9.45 -3.25
C TYR A 122 10.59 8.87 -3.14
N PHE A 123 10.72 7.57 -2.88
CA PHE A 123 12.02 6.90 -2.84
C PHE A 123 12.74 6.96 -4.18
N LEU A 124 12.04 6.70 -5.28
CA LEU A 124 12.60 6.76 -6.63
C LEU A 124 13.13 8.15 -6.96
N ASN A 125 12.35 9.20 -6.70
CA ASN A 125 12.77 10.58 -6.96
C ASN A 125 13.97 10.98 -6.11
N LYS A 126 13.96 10.65 -4.82
CA LYS A 126 15.08 10.99 -3.92
C LYS A 126 16.36 10.24 -4.28
N SER A 127 16.26 8.98 -4.72
CA SER A 127 17.41 8.18 -5.17
C SER A 127 18.06 8.71 -6.45
N ARG A 128 17.35 9.52 -7.24
CA ARG A 128 17.88 10.18 -8.45
C ARG A 128 18.60 11.48 -8.15
N THR A 129 18.14 12.25 -7.16
CA THR A 129 18.68 13.59 -6.85
C THR A 129 19.89 13.57 -5.92
N PHE A 130 20.08 12.52 -5.12
CA PHE A 130 21.24 12.37 -4.25
C PHE A 130 22.05 11.13 -4.67
N PRO A 131 22.92 11.23 -5.69
CA PRO A 131 23.99 10.26 -5.82
C PRO A 131 24.83 10.31 -4.54
N TYR A 132 24.95 9.15 -3.89
CA TYR A 132 25.67 8.99 -2.64
C TYR A 132 27.10 9.51 -2.81
N ASN A 133 27.44 10.63 -2.16
CA ASN A 133 28.82 11.02 -2.00
C ASN A 133 29.35 10.17 -0.84
N ILE A 134 30.23 9.21 -1.12
CA ILE A 134 30.95 8.50 -0.07
C ILE A 134 31.95 9.51 0.46
N ASP A 135 31.61 10.20 1.53
CA ASP A 135 32.57 11.01 2.27
C ASP A 135 33.76 10.11 2.63
N SER A 136 34.98 10.61 2.43
CA SER A 136 36.26 9.92 2.63
C SER A 136 36.51 9.36 4.05
N VAL A 137 35.51 9.48 4.94
CA VAL A 137 35.52 9.07 6.35
C VAL A 137 34.82 7.72 6.56
N GLY A 138 34.26 7.09 5.53
CA GLY A 138 33.71 5.72 5.63
C GLY A 138 32.48 5.59 6.52
N LYS A 139 31.89 6.71 6.97
CA LYS A 139 30.57 6.70 7.59
C LYS A 139 29.53 6.70 6.49
N GLN A 140 28.79 5.60 6.42
CA GLN A 140 27.56 5.57 5.64
C GLN A 140 26.59 6.59 6.24
N ASP A 141 26.52 7.78 5.64
CA ASP A 141 25.39 8.67 5.87
C ASP A 141 24.17 7.99 5.25
N THR A 142 23.50 7.18 6.08
CA THR A 142 22.28 6.50 5.68
C THR A 142 21.31 7.55 5.12
N LEU A 143 20.64 7.25 4.01
CA LEU A 143 19.54 8.04 3.42
C LEU A 143 18.46 8.50 4.43
N GLY A 144 18.51 7.99 5.66
CA GLY A 144 17.62 8.24 6.78
C GLY A 144 17.64 9.64 7.40
N LYS A 145 18.59 10.53 7.09
CA LYS A 145 18.63 11.86 7.75
C LYS A 145 18.15 13.07 6.96
N VAL A 146 18.07 13.00 5.62
CA VAL A 146 17.48 14.08 4.82
C VAL A 146 15.96 13.90 4.79
N ARG A 147 15.29 14.15 5.92
CA ARG A 147 13.83 14.32 5.98
C ARG A 147 13.52 15.67 5.34
N ASP A 148 13.23 15.66 4.04
CA ASP A 148 12.60 16.82 3.42
C ASP A 148 11.15 16.90 3.91
N LYS A 149 10.93 17.59 5.04
CA LYS A 149 9.60 17.81 5.62
C LYS A 149 8.81 18.85 4.84
N ASN A 150 9.45 19.57 3.92
CA ASN A 150 8.87 20.74 3.28
C ASN A 150 8.15 20.37 1.96
N SER A 151 8.37 19.18 1.41
CA SER A 151 7.60 18.66 0.28
C SER A 151 6.39 17.83 0.72
N PHE A 152 5.30 17.92 -0.03
CA PHE A 152 4.08 17.14 0.19
C PHE A 152 4.35 15.62 0.18
N LEU A 153 5.18 15.14 -0.74
CA LEU A 153 5.59 13.73 -0.80
C LEU A 153 6.39 13.32 0.44
N GLY A 154 7.26 14.19 0.95
CA GLY A 154 7.99 13.96 2.19
C GLY A 154 7.07 13.91 3.41
N PHE A 155 6.07 14.80 3.47
CA PHE A 155 5.02 14.74 4.49
C PHE A 155 4.26 13.40 4.43
N LEU A 156 3.74 13.02 3.26
CA LEU A 156 3.01 11.76 3.09
C LEU A 156 3.84 10.54 3.46
N TYR A 157 5.10 10.49 3.04
CA TYR A 157 6.03 9.42 3.41
C TYR A 157 6.20 9.31 4.93
N ASN A 158 6.40 10.44 5.61
CA ASN A 158 6.56 10.46 7.06
C ASN A 158 5.27 10.06 7.78
N PHE A 159 4.12 10.52 7.29
CA PHE A 159 2.81 10.17 7.84
C PHE A 159 2.52 8.68 7.68
N HIS A 160 2.68 8.15 6.46
CA HIS A 160 2.50 6.73 6.15
C HIS A 160 3.42 5.86 7.03
N GLY A 161 4.72 6.19 7.10
CA GLY A 161 5.66 5.47 7.96
C GLY A 161 5.36 5.55 9.46
N ALA A 162 4.78 6.67 9.94
CA ALA A 162 4.41 6.82 11.35
C ALA A 162 3.20 5.95 11.75
N ILE A 163 2.28 5.72 10.81
CA ILE A 163 1.12 4.84 11.00
C ILE A 163 1.55 3.38 10.89
N HIS A 164 2.21 3.02 9.79
CA HIS A 164 2.61 1.66 9.47
C HIS A 164 3.69 1.11 10.42
N GLY A 165 4.64 1.94 10.86
CA GLY A 165 5.81 1.49 11.62
C GLY A 165 5.56 1.05 13.06
N ARG A 166 4.35 1.22 13.60
CA ARG A 166 4.06 0.90 15.02
C ARG A 166 3.59 -0.54 15.27
N ARG A 167 3.22 -1.31 14.25
CA ARG A 167 2.35 -2.50 14.45
C ARG A 167 2.61 -3.72 13.54
N VAL A 168 3.80 -3.84 12.94
CA VAL A 168 4.13 -4.99 12.06
C VAL A 168 4.67 -6.18 12.86
N PHE A 169 4.07 -7.37 12.71
CA PHE A 169 4.55 -8.61 13.31
C PHE A 169 5.74 -9.22 12.54
N ASN A 170 6.89 -8.56 12.58
CA ASN A 170 8.06 -8.98 11.77
C ASN A 170 8.59 -10.39 12.09
N GLU A 171 8.34 -10.92 13.29
CA GLU A 171 8.85 -12.24 13.71
C GLU A 171 7.75 -13.31 13.87
N LYS A 172 6.47 -12.93 13.78
CA LYS A 172 5.33 -13.82 14.03
C LYS A 172 4.38 -13.86 12.82
N SER A 173 4.92 -14.24 11.66
CA SER A 173 4.22 -14.22 10.38
C SER A 173 2.90 -14.97 10.38
N PHE A 174 2.87 -16.16 10.99
CA PHE A 174 1.66 -16.99 11.08
C PHE A 174 0.52 -16.28 11.83
N TRP A 175 0.80 -15.73 13.01
CA TRP A 175 -0.20 -15.06 13.83
C TRP A 175 -0.68 -13.74 13.22
N GLY A 176 0.25 -12.98 12.62
CA GLY A 176 -0.12 -11.73 11.94
C GLY A 176 -0.99 -11.99 10.72
N ALA A 177 -0.72 -13.04 9.94
CA ALA A 177 -1.56 -13.43 8.81
C ALA A 177 -2.97 -13.88 9.26
N ILE A 178 -3.07 -14.69 10.32
CA ILE A 178 -4.37 -15.09 10.88
C ILE A 178 -5.16 -13.87 11.35
N LEU A 179 -4.53 -12.97 12.11
CA LEU A 179 -5.19 -11.76 12.59
C LEU A 179 -5.70 -10.90 11.42
N GLN A 180 -4.88 -10.72 10.39
CA GLN A 180 -5.25 -9.97 9.19
C GLN A 180 -6.46 -10.59 8.48
N ILE A 181 -6.49 -11.92 8.30
CA ILE A 181 -7.64 -12.63 7.70
C ILE A 181 -8.89 -12.46 8.56
N LEU A 182 -8.78 -12.62 9.89
CA LEU A 182 -9.90 -12.44 10.81
C LEU A 182 -10.44 -11.00 10.79
N THR A 183 -9.54 -10.01 10.76
CA THR A 183 -9.92 -8.59 10.65
C THR A 183 -10.65 -8.31 9.35
N ILE A 184 -10.14 -8.78 8.20
CA ILE A 184 -10.79 -8.60 6.90
C ILE A 184 -12.18 -9.27 6.91
N GLY A 185 -12.26 -10.51 7.40
CA GLY A 185 -13.52 -11.24 7.52
C GLY A 185 -14.54 -10.54 8.41
N ALA A 186 -14.10 -10.01 9.56
CA ALA A 186 -14.94 -9.25 10.48
C ALA A 186 -15.43 -7.94 9.85
N ILE A 187 -14.57 -7.20 9.15
CA ILE A 187 -14.96 -5.97 8.44
C ILE A 187 -16.01 -6.28 7.37
N ILE A 188 -15.77 -7.30 6.54
CA ILE A 188 -16.74 -7.70 5.50
C ILE A 188 -18.08 -8.12 6.12
N LEU A 189 -18.05 -8.91 7.20
CA LEU A 189 -19.25 -9.34 7.90
C LEU A 189 -20.03 -8.16 8.46
N LEU A 190 -19.35 -7.21 9.11
CA LEU A 190 -19.96 -6.00 9.64
C LEU A 190 -20.61 -5.17 8.53
N ILE A 191 -19.91 -4.97 7.41
CA ILE A 191 -20.46 -4.23 6.28
C ILE A 191 -21.76 -4.89 5.79
N LYS A 192 -21.77 -6.21 5.61
CA LYS A 192 -22.96 -6.97 5.20
C LYS A 192 -24.12 -6.96 6.20
N LEU A 193 -23.85 -6.70 7.48
CA LEU A 193 -24.90 -6.63 8.50
C LEU A 193 -25.59 -5.27 8.53
N PHE A 194 -24.89 -4.20 8.13
CA PHE A 194 -25.40 -2.83 8.19
C PHE A 194 -25.82 -2.24 6.84
N PHE A 195 -25.42 -2.88 5.72
CA PHE A 195 -25.72 -2.46 4.35
C PHE A 195 -26.16 -3.64 3.51
#